data_AF-A0A1E3XB05-F1
#
_entry.id   AF-A0A1E3XB05-F1
#
_cell.length_a   1.000
_cell.length_b   1.000
_cell.length_c   1.000
_cell.angle_alpha   90.00
_cell.angle_beta   90.00
_cell.angle_gamma   90.00
#
_symmetry.space_group_name_H-M   'P 1'
#
loop_
_entity.id
_entity.type
_entity.pdbx_description
1 polymer ?
#
loop_
_entity_poly.entity_id
_entity_poly.type
_entity_poly.pdbx_seq_one_letter_code
_entity_poly.pdbx_strand_id
1 'polypeptide(L)'
;MNFIKDTHEFNEREKVMNKGLKLEDEVRGLKDLIISELLPKIGDILERKPILLYSLHSHILKLKEPLAIYLEYDKDQTIAFCYDLDIFGYGETEGEALEDLRKSINDLYYELKENRKVLGLLAKKVWDYLSMIIEEV
;
A
#
# COMPACT_ATOMS: atom_id res chain seq x y z
N MET A 1 37.48 21.89 52.96
CA MET A 1 36.01 21.78 52.74
C MET A 1 35.76 21.54 51.25
N ASN A 2 36.15 20.38 50.69
CA ASN A 2 36.02 20.06 49.25
C ASN A 2 35.33 18.71 48.97
N PHE A 3 35.31 17.78 49.92
CA PHE A 3 34.80 16.41 49.73
C PHE A 3 33.32 16.29 49.31
N ILE A 4 32.47 17.28 49.65
CA ILE A 4 31.01 17.23 49.37
C ILE A 4 30.69 17.70 47.93
N LYS A 5 31.50 18.59 47.35
CA LYS A 5 31.30 19.03 45.94
C LYS A 5 31.73 17.93 44.97
N ASP A 6 32.83 17.24 45.29
CA ASP A 6 33.38 16.17 44.45
C ASP A 6 32.45 14.94 44.36
N THR A 7 31.70 14.64 45.43
CA THR A 7 30.72 13.53 45.45
C THR A 7 29.43 13.86 44.67
N HIS A 8 29.00 15.12 44.65
CA HIS A 8 27.83 15.53 43.88
C HIS A 8 28.12 15.56 42.37
N GLU A 9 29.30 16.03 41.95
CA GLU A 9 29.71 15.98 40.55
C GLU A 9 29.89 14.55 40.03
N PHE A 10 30.38 13.64 40.88
CA PHE A 10 30.53 12.23 40.53
C PHE A 10 29.17 11.55 40.26
N ASN A 11 28.19 11.75 41.15
CA ASN A 11 26.84 11.18 41.00
C ASN A 11 26.10 11.72 39.76
N GLU A 12 26.28 12.99 39.44
CA GLU A 12 25.72 13.60 38.22
C GLU A 12 26.33 12.99 36.95
N ARG A 13 27.65 12.76 36.92
CA ARG A 13 28.33 12.11 35.78
C ARG A 13 27.91 10.65 35.59
N GLU A 14 27.77 9.90 36.68
CA GLU A 14 27.29 8.51 36.63
C GLU A 14 25.85 8.42 36.10
N LYS A 15 24.97 9.34 36.54
CA LYS A 15 23.59 9.44 36.06
C LYS A 15 23.51 9.78 34.57
N VAL A 16 24.37 10.67 34.08
CA VAL A 16 24.46 11.02 32.66
C VAL A 16 24.97 9.84 31.83
N MET A 17 26.00 9.12 32.30
CA MET A 17 26.51 7.92 31.62
C MET A 17 25.44 6.80 31.55
N ASN A 18 24.75 6.53 32.65
CA ASN A 18 23.70 5.49 32.69
C ASN A 18 22.53 5.84 31.76
N LYS A 19 22.18 7.13 31.65
CA LYS A 19 21.18 7.59 30.69
C LYS A 19 21.65 7.43 29.24
N GLY A 20 22.93 7.68 28.97
CA GLY A 20 23.54 7.45 27.65
C GLY A 20 23.52 5.98 27.24
N LEU A 21 23.93 5.07 28.13
CA LEU A 21 23.88 3.62 27.90
C LEU A 21 22.46 3.12 27.61
N LYS A 22 21.48 3.60 28.39
CA LYS A 22 20.07 3.23 28.15
C LYS A 22 19.57 3.69 26.78
N LEU A 23 19.94 4.88 26.34
CA LEU A 23 19.58 5.40 25.02
C LEU A 23 20.24 4.58 23.90
N GLU A 24 21.49 4.16 24.06
CA GLU A 24 22.18 3.33 23.08
C GLU A 24 21.53 1.95 22.92
N ASP A 25 21.10 1.35 24.02
CA ASP A 25 20.39 0.07 23.99
C ASP A 25 18.99 0.19 23.35
N GLU A 26 18.25 1.28 23.62
CA GLU A 26 16.97 1.57 22.96
C GLU A 26 17.14 1.76 21.44
N VAL A 27 18.17 2.53 21.03
CA VAL A 27 18.49 2.72 19.60
C VAL A 27 18.91 1.40 18.94
N ARG A 28 19.65 0.54 19.65
CA ARG A 28 20.02 -0.79 19.16
C ARG A 28 18.79 -1.66 18.96
N GLY A 29 17.88 -1.70 19.93
CA GLY A 29 16.62 -2.45 19.82
C GLY A 29 15.76 -1.98 18.64
N LEU A 30 15.69 -0.67 18.38
CA LEU A 30 14.98 -0.14 17.21
C LEU A 30 15.66 -0.54 15.89
N LYS A 31 17.00 -0.53 15.83
CA LYS A 31 17.74 -1.00 14.65
C LYS A 31 17.48 -2.48 14.38
N ASP A 32 17.51 -3.31 15.42
CA ASP A 32 17.29 -4.74 15.29
C ASP A 32 15.85 -5.04 14.83
N LEU A 33 14.85 -4.31 15.32
CA LEU A 33 13.48 -4.41 14.85
C LEU A 33 13.35 -4.04 13.37
N ILE A 34 13.95 -2.91 12.96
CA ILE A 34 13.92 -2.47 11.56
C ILE A 34 14.57 -3.52 10.65
N ILE A 35 15.74 -4.02 11.03
CA ILE A 35 16.50 -4.97 10.22
C ILE A 35 15.82 -6.33 10.14
N SER A 36 15.30 -6.84 11.26
CA SER A 36 14.77 -8.20 11.31
C SER A 36 13.33 -8.31 10.81
N GLU A 37 12.49 -7.29 11.00
CA GLU A 37 11.07 -7.38 10.66
C GLU A 37 10.66 -6.53 9.45
N LEU A 38 11.17 -5.29 9.37
CA LEU A 38 10.67 -4.32 8.38
C LEU A 38 11.41 -4.42 7.04
N LEU A 39 12.74 -4.52 7.06
CA LEU A 39 13.53 -4.60 5.82
C LEU A 39 13.13 -5.77 4.91
N PRO A 40 12.89 -7.00 5.40
CA PRO A 40 12.45 -8.10 4.55
C PRO A 40 11.09 -7.84 3.88
N LYS A 41 10.13 -7.32 4.65
CA LYS A 41 8.79 -6.98 4.13
C LYS A 41 8.84 -5.86 3.09
N ILE A 42 9.73 -4.89 3.26
CA ILE A 42 9.96 -3.82 2.27
C ILE A 42 10.58 -4.41 1.01
N GLY A 43 11.52 -5.35 1.13
CA GLY A 43 12.08 -6.09 -0.01
C GLY A 43 10.99 -6.77 -0.83
N ASP A 44 10.10 -7.52 -0.17
CA ASP A 44 8.99 -8.20 -0.81
C ASP A 44 8.02 -7.23 -1.52
N ILE A 45 7.79 -6.04 -0.95
CA ILE A 45 6.97 -5.00 -1.58
C ILE A 45 7.67 -4.40 -2.80
N LEU A 46 8.99 -4.15 -2.72
CA LEU A 46 9.77 -3.54 -3.80
C LEU A 46 10.01 -4.49 -4.97
N GLU A 47 9.99 -5.80 -4.75
CA GLU A 47 10.15 -6.81 -5.80
C GLU A 47 8.85 -7.11 -6.56
N ARG A 48 7.68 -6.74 -6.02
CA ARG A 48 6.39 -6.91 -6.68
C ARG A 48 6.24 -5.93 -7.83
N LYS A 49 6.62 -6.40 -9.03
CA LYS A 49 6.38 -5.66 -10.28
C LYS A 49 4.88 -5.69 -10.61
N PRO A 50 4.29 -4.54 -10.99
CA PRO A 50 2.91 -4.53 -11.45
C PRO A 50 2.77 -5.38 -12.71
N ILE A 51 1.69 -6.14 -12.79
CA ILE A 51 1.26 -6.79 -14.02
C ILE A 51 0.36 -5.82 -14.80
N LEU A 52 0.35 -5.94 -16.12
CA LEU A 52 -0.44 -5.06 -16.98
C LEU A 52 -1.71 -5.78 -17.42
N LEU A 53 -2.86 -5.20 -17.08
CA LEU A 53 -4.18 -5.65 -17.48
C LEU A 53 -4.58 -4.98 -18.79
N TYR A 54 -4.56 -5.73 -19.89
CA TYR A 54 -4.80 -5.19 -21.25
C TYR A 54 -6.27 -5.22 -21.71
N SER A 55 -7.15 -5.87 -20.97
CA SER A 55 -8.54 -6.10 -21.39
C SER A 55 -9.49 -6.03 -20.19
N LEU A 56 -10.78 -5.80 -20.41
CA LEU A 56 -11.81 -5.97 -19.38
C LEU A 56 -12.61 -7.26 -19.57
N HIS A 57 -12.24 -8.08 -20.57
CA HIS A 57 -13.02 -9.24 -21.03
C HIS A 57 -14.50 -8.91 -21.30
N SER A 58 -14.79 -7.64 -21.60
CA SER A 58 -16.11 -7.16 -21.94
C SER A 58 -16.28 -7.10 -23.46
N HIS A 59 -17.47 -7.45 -23.93
CA HIS A 59 -17.83 -7.31 -25.35
C HIS A 59 -18.12 -5.87 -25.76
N ILE A 60 -18.34 -4.99 -24.78
CA ILE A 60 -18.82 -3.63 -24.97
C ILE A 60 -17.86 -2.58 -24.40
N LEU A 61 -16.96 -2.95 -23.47
CA LEU A 61 -15.93 -2.06 -22.92
C LEU A 61 -14.54 -2.54 -23.31
N LYS A 62 -13.68 -1.60 -23.72
CA LYS A 62 -12.25 -1.82 -23.96
C LYS A 62 -11.40 -0.81 -23.21
N LEU A 63 -10.22 -1.27 -22.80
CA LEU A 63 -9.16 -0.39 -22.32
C LEU A 63 -8.42 0.24 -23.51
N LYS A 64 -8.24 1.55 -23.46
CA LYS A 64 -7.39 2.30 -24.38
C LYS A 64 -5.91 2.13 -24.03
N GLU A 65 -5.63 1.98 -22.73
CA GLU A 65 -4.30 1.77 -22.18
C GLU A 65 -4.32 0.69 -21.07
N PRO A 66 -3.25 -0.07 -20.88
CA PRO A 66 -3.22 -1.13 -19.86
C PRO A 66 -3.26 -0.56 -18.44
N LEU A 67 -3.98 -1.23 -17.55
CA LEU A 67 -3.98 -0.89 -16.12
C LEU A 67 -2.86 -1.62 -15.38
N ALA A 68 -2.14 -0.90 -14.51
CA ALA A 68 -1.17 -1.50 -13.60
C ALA A 68 -1.88 -2.17 -12.41
N ILE A 69 -1.70 -3.48 -12.27
CA ILE A 69 -2.33 -4.29 -11.23
C ILE A 69 -1.24 -4.89 -10.35
N TYR A 70 -1.48 -4.88 -9.05
CA TYR A 70 -0.63 -5.53 -8.06
C TYR A 70 -1.32 -6.78 -7.55
N LEU A 71 -0.54 -7.86 -7.44
CA LEU A 71 -1.02 -9.10 -6.84
C LEU A 71 -0.46 -9.22 -5.43
N GLU A 72 -1.34 -9.50 -4.49
CA GLU A 72 -0.99 -9.91 -3.14
C GLU A 72 -1.48 -11.34 -2.91
N TYR A 73 -0.66 -12.11 -2.22
CA TYR A 73 -0.95 -13.50 -1.88
C TYR A 73 -1.06 -13.58 -0.37
N ASP A 74 -2.29 -13.84 0.10
CA ASP A 74 -2.54 -14.33 1.45
C ASP A 74 -2.80 -15.84 1.38
N LYS A 75 -2.56 -16.56 2.48
CA LYS A 75 -2.40 -18.02 2.55
C LYS A 75 -3.37 -18.83 1.67
N ASP A 76 -4.64 -18.42 1.63
CA ASP A 76 -5.72 -19.09 0.90
C ASP A 76 -6.40 -18.18 -0.14
N GLN A 77 -5.88 -16.98 -0.39
CA GLN A 77 -6.51 -15.99 -1.27
C GLN A 77 -5.48 -15.14 -2.02
N THR A 78 -5.71 -14.97 -3.31
CA THR A 78 -5.05 -13.96 -4.14
C THR A 78 -5.92 -12.71 -4.22
N ILE A 79 -5.27 -11.55 -4.09
CA ILE A 79 -5.89 -10.23 -4.19
C ILE A 79 -5.26 -9.49 -5.36
N ALA A 80 -6.06 -9.05 -6.31
CA ALA A 80 -5.65 -8.19 -7.41
C ALA A 80 -6.10 -6.75 -7.12
N PHE A 81 -5.16 -5.80 -7.15
CA PHE A 81 -5.45 -4.41 -6.78
C PHE A 81 -5.05 -3.42 -7.87
N CYS A 82 -5.98 -2.54 -8.24
CA CYS A 82 -5.75 -1.40 -9.12
C CYS A 82 -5.73 -0.09 -8.31
N TYR A 83 -4.53 0.39 -7.97
CA TYR A 83 -4.34 1.59 -7.14
C TYR A 83 -4.99 2.85 -7.72
N ASP A 84 -4.96 3.02 -9.04
CA ASP A 84 -5.51 4.22 -9.70
C ASP A 84 -7.03 4.33 -9.55
N LEU A 85 -7.70 3.18 -9.35
CA LEU A 85 -9.15 3.08 -9.21
C LEU A 85 -9.60 2.81 -7.77
N ASP A 86 -8.68 2.43 -6.89
CA ASP A 86 -8.96 1.94 -5.54
C ASP A 86 -9.95 0.75 -5.55
N ILE A 87 -9.76 -0.19 -6.49
CA ILE A 87 -10.61 -1.38 -6.67
C ILE A 87 -9.80 -2.65 -6.52
N PHE A 88 -10.40 -3.62 -5.83
CA PHE A 88 -9.85 -4.94 -5.56
C PHE A 88 -10.65 -6.01 -6.31
N GLY A 89 -9.99 -7.10 -6.66
CA GLY A 89 -10.61 -8.36 -7.01
C GLY A 89 -9.99 -9.49 -6.19
N TYR A 90 -10.79 -10.51 -5.90
CA TYR A 90 -10.43 -11.59 -5.00
C TYR A 90 -10.62 -12.96 -5.67
N GLY A 91 -9.77 -13.92 -5.32
CA GLY A 91 -9.91 -15.30 -5.80
C GLY A 91 -8.97 -16.28 -5.11
N GLU A 92 -9.18 -17.57 -5.29
CA GLU A 92 -8.23 -18.59 -4.83
C GLU A 92 -6.97 -18.61 -5.72
N THR A 93 -7.11 -18.12 -6.97
CA THR A 93 -6.02 -18.01 -7.94
C THR A 93 -5.86 -16.59 -8.47
N GLU A 94 -4.70 -16.29 -9.08
CA GLU A 94 -4.47 -15.03 -9.80
C GLU A 94 -5.54 -14.77 -10.87
N GLY A 95 -5.92 -15.82 -11.62
CA GLY A 95 -6.91 -15.71 -12.69
C GLY A 95 -8.29 -15.31 -12.17
N GLU A 96 -8.71 -15.90 -11.05
CA GLU A 96 -9.97 -15.55 -10.40
C GLU A 96 -9.96 -14.12 -9.85
N ALA A 97 -8.90 -13.74 -9.13
CA ALA A 97 -8.76 -12.38 -8.60
C ALA A 97 -8.75 -11.32 -9.71
N LEU A 98 -8.08 -11.61 -10.83
CA LEU A 98 -8.07 -10.73 -12.00
C LEU A 98 -9.44 -10.64 -12.70
N GLU A 99 -10.17 -11.75 -12.79
CA GLU A 99 -11.51 -11.75 -13.38
C GLU A 99 -12.53 -11.01 -12.50
N ASP A 100 -12.43 -11.17 -11.17
CA ASP A 100 -13.24 -10.41 -10.21
C ASP A 100 -12.93 -8.90 -10.28
N LEU A 101 -11.64 -8.54 -10.40
CA LEU A 101 -11.23 -7.16 -10.61
C LEU A 101 -11.80 -6.58 -11.90
N ARG A 102 -11.79 -7.34 -13.01
CA ARG A 102 -12.38 -6.90 -14.28
C ARG A 102 -13.87 -6.63 -14.13
N LYS A 103 -14.62 -7.51 -13.45
CA LYS A 103 -16.05 -7.31 -13.18
C LYS A 103 -16.28 -6.04 -12.37
N SER A 104 -15.53 -5.85 -11.30
CA SER A 104 -15.62 -4.66 -10.44
C SER A 104 -15.34 -3.37 -11.21
N ILE A 105 -14.38 -3.36 -12.14
CA ILE A 105 -14.11 -2.20 -13.02
C ILE A 105 -15.27 -1.96 -13.99
N ASN A 106 -15.82 -3.01 -14.61
CA ASN A 106 -16.97 -2.88 -15.52
C ASN A 106 -18.20 -2.33 -14.77
N ASP A 107 -18.49 -2.86 -13.57
CA ASP A 107 -19.62 -2.44 -12.75
C ASP A 107 -19.48 -0.97 -12.32
N LEU A 108 -18.29 -0.58 -11.84
CA LEU A 108 -18.02 0.82 -11.48
C LEU A 108 -18.19 1.76 -12.68
N TYR A 109 -17.71 1.37 -13.86
CA TYR A 109 -17.87 2.17 -15.07
C TYR A 109 -19.36 2.47 -15.33
N TYR A 110 -20.21 1.44 -15.30
CA TYR A 110 -21.63 1.61 -15.55
C TYR A 110 -22.34 2.38 -14.44
N GLU A 111 -22.04 2.10 -13.18
CA GLU A 111 -22.61 2.83 -12.04
C GLU A 111 -22.34 4.33 -12.15
N LEU A 112 -21.09 4.72 -12.46
CA LEU A 112 -20.72 6.12 -12.61
C LEU A 112 -21.30 6.74 -13.89
N LYS A 113 -21.36 5.99 -15.00
CA LYS A 113 -21.95 6.45 -16.27
C LYS A 113 -23.44 6.79 -16.10
N GLU A 114 -24.20 5.93 -15.44
CA GLU A 114 -25.62 6.11 -15.19
C GLU A 114 -25.89 7.33 -14.30
N ASN A 115 -25.02 7.54 -13.30
CA ASN A 115 -25.17 8.60 -12.31
C ASN A 115 -24.38 9.88 -12.63
N ARG A 116 -23.79 10.01 -13.83
CA ARG A 116 -22.85 11.09 -14.22
C ARG A 116 -23.32 12.52 -13.92
N LYS A 117 -24.64 12.76 -13.89
CA LYS A 117 -25.23 14.08 -13.67
C LYS A 117 -25.29 14.48 -12.20
N VAL A 118 -25.16 13.52 -11.29
CA VAL A 118 -25.36 13.69 -9.84
C VAL A 118 -24.16 13.24 -9.02
N LEU A 119 -23.02 12.94 -9.66
CA LEU A 119 -21.80 12.52 -8.97
C LEU A 119 -21.27 13.62 -8.05
N GLY A 120 -20.90 13.21 -6.83
CA GLY A 120 -20.08 14.03 -5.95
C GLY A 120 -18.65 14.22 -6.51
N LEU A 121 -17.90 15.14 -5.92
CA LEU A 121 -16.57 15.53 -6.41
C LEU A 121 -15.60 14.35 -6.58
N LEU A 122 -15.58 13.42 -5.62
CA LEU A 122 -14.68 12.25 -5.67
C LEU A 122 -15.08 11.27 -6.77
N ALA A 123 -16.35 10.87 -6.81
CA ALA A 123 -16.87 9.97 -7.84
C ALA A 123 -16.72 10.55 -9.25
N LYS A 124 -16.84 11.87 -9.39
CA LYS A 124 -16.58 12.56 -10.66
C LYS A 124 -15.12 12.41 -11.12
N LYS A 125 -14.14 12.51 -10.21
CA LYS A 125 -12.72 12.30 -10.58
C LYS A 125 -12.47 10.88 -11.06
N VAL A 126 -13.06 9.90 -10.39
CA VAL A 126 -12.97 8.49 -10.79
C VAL A 126 -13.62 8.28 -12.16
N TRP A 127 -14.79 8.90 -12.41
CA TRP A 127 -15.43 8.89 -13.71
C TRP A 127 -14.59 9.54 -14.81
N ASP A 128 -14.02 10.72 -14.54
CA ASP A 128 -13.18 11.44 -15.50
C ASP A 128 -11.97 10.58 -15.90
N TYR A 129 -11.34 9.90 -14.94
CA TYR A 129 -10.26 8.95 -15.22
C TYR A 129 -10.74 7.72 -16.01
N LEU A 130 -11.80 7.02 -15.56
CA LEU A 130 -12.33 5.84 -16.25
C LEU A 130 -12.76 6.15 -17.68
N SER A 131 -13.42 7.28 -17.92
CA SER A 131 -13.84 7.70 -19.27
C SER A 131 -12.67 8.08 -20.19
N MET A 132 -11.53 8.44 -19.60
CA MET A 132 -10.29 8.65 -20.33
C MET A 132 -9.71 7.32 -20.79
N ILE A 133 -9.65 6.31 -19.91
CA ILE A 133 -8.93 5.04 -20.17
C ILE A 133 -9.81 3.92 -20.73
N ILE A 134 -11.14 4.01 -20.66
CA ILE A 134 -12.10 3.03 -21.18
C ILE A 134 -12.89 3.66 -22.34
N GLU A 135 -13.19 2.85 -23.36
CA GLU A 135 -14.15 3.17 -24.42
C GLU A 135 -15.21 2.09 -24.59
N GLU A 136 -16.36 2.53 -25.09
CA GLU A 136 -17.41 1.64 -25.57
C GLU A 136 -17.18 1.31 -27.05
N VAL A 137 -17.35 0.03 -27.42
CA VAL A 137 -17.13 -0.49 -28.79
C VAL A 137 -18.40 -0.98 -29.47
#